data_AF-A0A4R6V0H3-F1
#
_entry.id   AF-A0A4R6V0H3-F1
#
_cell.length_a   1.000
_cell.length_b   1.000
_cell.length_c   1.000
_cell.angle_alpha   90.00
_cell.angle_beta   90.00
_cell.angle_gamma   90.00
#
_symmetry.space_group_name_H-M   'P 1'
#
loop_
_entity.id
_entity.type
_entity.pdbx_description
1 polymer ?
#
loop_
_entity_poly.entity_id
_entity_poly.type
_entity_poly.pdbx_seq_one_letter_code
_entity_poly.pdbx_strand_id
1 'polypeptide(L)' 'MWLSALDGPSWARLRPNRGEQGGPRRLWDEFEAVHRWWREHGGPPATEFGLTVDADEHRVWLGDPKGPSWHHP' A
#
# COMPACT_ATOMS: atom_id res chain seq x y z
N MET A 1 -1.66 -0.06 16.95
CA MET A 1 -0.95 0.39 15.72
C MET A 1 -1.56 1.70 15.25
N TRP A 2 -0.76 2.58 14.66
CA TRP A 2 -1.22 3.83 14.05
C TRP A 2 -0.68 3.91 12.62
N LEU A 3 -1.49 4.36 11.67
CA LEU A 3 -1.15 4.66 10.29
C LEU A 3 -1.49 6.12 9.99
N SER A 4 -0.60 6.84 9.33
CA SER A 4 -0.83 8.22 8.89
C SER A 4 -0.31 8.38 7.48
N ALA A 5 -1.09 9.05 6.64
CA ALA A 5 -0.66 9.43 5.30
C ALA A 5 0.43 10.50 5.38
N LEU A 6 1.43 10.45 4.48
CA LEU A 6 2.49 11.47 4.41
C LEU A 6 2.07 12.68 3.55
N ASP A 7 1.08 12.48 2.69
CA ASP A 7 0.59 13.40 1.67
C ASP A 7 -0.72 14.11 2.06
N GLY A 8 -1.27 13.84 3.25
CA GLY A 8 -2.56 14.41 3.64
C GLY A 8 -3.03 14.08 5.05
N PRO A 9 -4.24 14.53 5.41
CA PRO A 9 -4.76 14.45 6.79
C PRO A 9 -5.37 13.08 7.12
N SER A 10 -5.11 12.05 6.32
CA SER A 10 -5.69 10.73 6.53
C SER A 10 -4.93 9.93 7.58
N TRP A 11 -5.68 9.21 8.42
CA TRP A 11 -5.12 8.42 9.51
C TRP A 11 -6.00 7.21 9.86
N ALA A 12 -5.39 6.20 10.46
CA ALA A 12 -6.07 5.09 11.12
C ALA A 12 -5.38 4.72 12.44
N ARG A 13 -6.18 4.38 13.45
CA ARG A 13 -5.72 3.96 14.78
C ARG A 13 -6.39 2.64 15.15
N LEU A 14 -5.59 1.62 15.42
CA LEU A 14 -6.06 0.26 15.69
C LEU A 14 -5.63 -0.20 17.07
N ARG A 15 -6.59 -0.82 17.76
CA ARG A 15 -6.48 -1.56 19.02
C ARG A 15 -6.94 -3.00 18.76
N PRO A 16 -6.61 -3.96 19.65
CA PRO A 16 -6.92 -5.39 19.42
C PRO A 16 -8.37 -5.73 19.04
N ASN A 17 -9.33 -4.89 19.43
CA ASN A 17 -10.77 -5.11 19.20
C ASN A 17 -11.51 -3.90 18.61
N ARG A 18 -10.80 -2.84 18.21
CA ARG A 18 -11.42 -1.60 17.72
C ARG A 18 -10.48 -0.83 16.82
N GLY A 19 -11.02 -0.39 15.68
CA GLY A 19 -10.35 0.53 14.76
C GLY A 19 -11.12 1.83 14.63
N GLU A 20 -10.39 2.92 14.45
CA GLU A 20 -10.91 4.23 14.08
C GLU A 20 -10.08 4.78 12.93
N GLN A 21 -10.70 5.49 12.00
CA GLN A 21 -10.01 6.14 10.89
C GLN A 21 -10.74 7.40 10.47
N GLY A 22 -10.00 8.36 9.91
CA GLY A 22 -10.51 9.66 9.50
C GLY A 22 -9.67 10.29 8.40
N GLY A 23 -10.22 11.32 7.76
CA GLY A 23 -9.66 11.94 6.56
C GLY A 23 -10.25 11.39 5.26
N PRO A 24 -9.82 11.93 4.10
CA PRO A 24 -10.40 11.62 2.79
C PRO A 24 -10.12 10.18 2.32
N ARG A 25 -8.98 9.61 2.72
CA ARG A 25 -8.60 8.21 2.49
C ARG A 25 -8.89 7.33 3.70
N ARG A 26 -9.30 6.09 3.44
CA ARG A 26 -9.61 5.06 4.45
C ARG A 26 -8.42 4.10 4.56
N LEU A 27 -7.36 4.56 5.21
CA LEU A 27 -6.05 3.88 5.19
C LEU A 27 -6.08 2.43 5.68
N TRP A 28 -6.96 2.09 6.62
CA TRP A 28 -7.08 0.70 7.05
C TRP A 28 -7.68 -0.19 5.97
N ASP A 29 -8.74 0.30 5.31
CA ASP A 29 -9.42 -0.43 4.24
C ASP A 29 -8.47 -0.63 3.04
N GLU A 30 -7.65 0.39 2.73
CA GLU A 30 -6.59 0.28 1.72
C GLU A 30 -5.51 -0.74 2.10
N PHE A 31 -5.05 -0.74 3.36
CA PHE A 31 -4.10 -1.73 3.84
C PHE A 31 -4.68 -3.15 3.77
N GLU A 32 -5.93 -3.35 4.18
CA GLU A 32 -6.60 -4.65 4.09
C GLU A 32 -6.74 -5.12 2.63
N ALA A 33 -7.01 -4.22 1.70
CA ALA A 33 -7.06 -4.53 0.27
C ALA A 33 -5.69 -4.96 -0.26
N VAL A 34 -4.61 -4.22 0.04
CA VAL A 34 -3.24 -4.58 -0.35
C VAL A 34 -2.81 -5.89 0.28
N HIS A 35 -3.09 -6.11 1.56
CA HIS A 35 -2.76 -7.34 2.26
C HIS A 35 -3.53 -8.54 1.71
N ARG A 36 -4.82 -8.37 1.37
CA ARG A 36 -5.61 -9.41 0.70
C ARG A 36 -5.00 -9.77 -0.65
N TRP A 37 -4.71 -8.78 -1.47
CA TRP A 37 -4.04 -8.99 -2.76
C TRP A 37 -2.70 -9.73 -2.59
N TRP A 38 -1.87 -9.31 -1.62
CA TRP A 38 -0.58 -9.94 -1.34
C TRP A 38 -0.76 -11.43 -0.99
N ARG A 39 -1.74 -11.77 -0.15
CA ARG A 39 -2.05 -13.16 0.20
C ARG A 39 -2.58 -13.97 -0.99
N GLU A 40 -3.42 -13.39 -1.83
CA GLU A 40 -3.94 -14.02 -3.04
C GLU A 40 -2.82 -14.32 -4.06
N HIS A 41 -1.75 -13.55 -4.04
CA HIS A 41 -0.56 -13.73 -4.89
C HIS A 41 0.52 -14.61 -4.23
N GLY A 42 0.17 -15.36 -3.19
CA GLY A 42 1.09 -16.30 -2.53
C GLY A 42 2.08 -15.65 -1.56
N GLY A 43 1.89 -14.38 -1.25
CA GLY A 43 2.76 -13.62 -0.36
C GLY A 43 4.16 -13.44 -0.93
N PRO A 44 4.31 -12.79 -2.10
CA PRO A 44 5.59 -12.66 -2.77
C PRO A 44 6.63 -11.98 -1.86
N PRO A 45 7.89 -12.46 -1.86
CA PRO A 45 8.96 -11.85 -1.10
C PRO A 45 9.32 -10.48 -1.69
N ALA A 46 9.89 -9.62 -0.85
CA ALA A 46 10.33 -8.28 -1.26
C ALA A 46 11.30 -8.30 -2.47
N THR A 47 12.06 -9.38 -2.65
CA THR A 47 13.01 -9.54 -3.78
C THR A 47 12.34 -9.68 -5.14
N GLU A 48 11.04 -9.99 -5.19
CA GLU A 48 10.27 -10.02 -6.44
C GLU A 48 9.70 -8.65 -6.82
N PHE A 49 9.78 -7.66 -5.92
CA PHE A 49 9.39 -6.30 -6.23
C PHE A 49 10.55 -5.56 -6.91
N GLY A 50 10.23 -4.90 -8.02
CA GLY A 50 11.10 -3.96 -8.67
C GLY A 50 10.59 -2.53 -8.57
N LEU A 51 11.46 -1.57 -8.83
CA LEU A 51 11.16 -0.15 -8.86
C LEU A 51 11.66 0.42 -10.17
N THR A 52 10.77 1.07 -10.91
CA THR A 52 11.12 1.94 -12.03
C THR A 52 11.02 3.38 -11.56
N VAL A 53 12.08 4.15 -11.80
CA VAL A 53 12.15 5.59 -11.53
C VAL A 53 12.35 6.28 -12.87
N ASP A 54 11.44 7.18 -13.22
CA ASP A 54 11.61 8.11 -14.32
C ASP A 54 11.54 9.56 -13.83
N ALA A 55 11.57 10.53 -14.75
CA ALA A 55 11.62 11.95 -14.40
C ALA A 55 10.30 12.46 -13.78
N ASP A 56 9.19 11.76 -14.01
CA ASP A 56 7.84 12.21 -13.66
C ASP A 56 7.22 11.36 -12.54
N GLU A 57 7.61 10.08 -12.41
CA GLU A 57 7.03 9.16 -11.43
C GLU A 57 7.96 8.04 -10.93
N HIS A 58 7.59 7.52 -9.75
CA HIS A 58 8.14 6.29 -9.18
C HIS A 58 7.07 5.20 -9.21
N ARG A 59 7.38 4.08 -9.87
CA ARG A 59 6.48 2.94 -10.04
C ARG A 59 7.07 1.65 -9.51
N VAL A 60 6.41 1.09 -8.49
CA VAL A 60 6.74 -0.23 -7.95
C VAL A 60 5.96 -1.29 -8.74
N TRP A 61 6.60 -2.42 -9.04
CA TRP A 61 5.97 -3.53 -9.77
C TRP A 61 6.38 -4.89 -9.20
N LEU A 62 5.56 -5.92 -9.42
CA LEU A 62 5.84 -7.29 -9.00
C LEU A 62 6.26 -8.16 -10.20
N GLY A 63 7.42 -8.80 -10.10
CA GLY A 63 7.92 -9.82 -11.03
C GLY A 63 8.43 -9.27 -12.36
N ASP A 64 7.58 -8.54 -13.09
CA ASP A 64 7.90 -7.93 -14.39
C ASP A 64 7.46 -6.44 -14.40
N PRO A 65 8.23 -5.51 -15.01
CA PRO A 65 7.86 -4.10 -15.14
C PRO A 65 6.49 -3.82 -15.81
N LYS A 66 5.93 -4.80 -16.53
CA LYS A 66 4.60 -4.77 -17.17
C LYS A 66 3.53 -5.54 -16.37
N GLY A 67 3.88 -6.13 -15.24
CA GLY A 67 2.97 -6.83 -14.34
C GLY A 67 2.17 -5.87 -13.44
N PRO A 68 1.56 -6.40 -12.36
CA PRO A 68 0.91 -5.57 -11.34
C PRO A 68 1.85 -4.47 -10.85
N SER A 69 1.37 -3.22 -10.83
CA SER A 69 2.18 -2.06 -10.46
C SER A 69 1.37 -0.99 -9.72
N TRP A 70 2.09 -0.20 -8.93
CA TRP A 70 1.56 0.86 -8.08
C TRP A 70 2.40 2.11 -8.23
N HIS A 71 1.73 3.25 -8.41
CA HIS A 71 2.37 4.56 -8.46
C HIS A 71 2.46 5.10 -7.04
N HIS A 72 3.65 5.57 -6.67
CA HIS A 72 3.79 6.35 -5.44
C HIS A 72 3.65 7.85 -5.80
N PRO A 73 2.82 8.61 -5.08
CA PRO A 73 2.77 10.07 -5.25
C PRO A 73 4.07 10.76 -4.81
#